data_AF-A0A352JCS1-F1
#
_entry.id   AF-A0A352JCS1-F1
#
_cell.length_a   1.000
_cell.length_b   1.000
_cell.length_c   1.000
_cell.angle_alpha   90.00
_cell.angle_beta   90.00
_cell.angle_gamma   90.00
#
_symmetry.space_group_name_H-M   'P 1'
#
loop_
_entity.id
_entity.type
_entity.pdbx_description
1 polymer ?
#
loop_
_entity_poly.entity_id
_entity_poly.type
_entity_poly.pdbx_seq_one_letter_code
_entity_poly.pdbx_strand_id
1 'polypeptide(L)'
;IVGSCMARPVAFMAKEELFEIPVLKQAIKAFGAYPVKRGAGDRAAIRSAIESINKGWATGIFLEGTRTLDGKITNPKLGAAMIASKTNAPFLPVSV
;
A
#
# COMPACT_ATOMS: atom_id res chain seq x y z
N ILE A 1 -6.19 6.58 -10.30
CA ILE A 1 -7.20 7.54 -9.81
C ILE A 1 -6.75 8.15 -8.49
N VAL A 2 -6.81 7.42 -7.36
CA VAL A 2 -6.42 7.97 -6.04
C VAL A 2 -5.02 8.61 -6.04
N GLY A 3 -3.99 7.93 -6.56
CA GLY A 3 -2.64 8.50 -6.62
C GLY A 3 -2.52 9.77 -7.47
N SER A 4 -3.40 9.97 -8.46
CA SER A 4 -3.39 11.13 -9.37
C SER A 4 -4.18 12.32 -8.82
N CYS A 5 -5.17 12.07 -7.94
CA CYS A 5 -6.03 13.10 -7.36
C CYS A 5 -5.47 13.66 -6.04
N MET A 6 -4.37 13.11 -5.53
CA MET A 6 -3.75 13.55 -4.29
C MET A 6 -2.58 14.50 -4.60
N ALA A 7 -2.50 15.62 -3.87
CA ALA A 7 -1.37 16.56 -3.95
C ALA A 7 -0.05 16.00 -3.38
N ARG A 8 -0.07 14.74 -2.89
CA ARG A 8 1.07 14.03 -2.31
C ARG A 8 1.26 12.70 -3.04
N PRO A 9 2.51 12.27 -3.29
CA PRO A 9 2.77 10.98 -3.91
C PRO A 9 2.23 9.85 -3.02
N VAL A 10 1.56 8.88 -3.65
CA VAL A 10 0.93 7.74 -2.96
C VAL A 10 1.66 6.46 -3.32
N ALA A 11 2.35 5.88 -2.34
CA ALA A 11 2.96 4.56 -2.42
C ALA A 11 1.88 3.48 -2.28
N PHE A 12 1.83 2.54 -3.23
CA PHE A 12 0.93 1.40 -3.18
C PHE A 12 1.69 0.08 -3.00
N MET A 13 1.03 -0.89 -2.36
CA MET A 13 1.51 -2.26 -2.32
C MET A 13 1.40 -2.88 -3.72
N ALA A 14 2.49 -3.43 -4.25
CA ALA A 14 2.50 -4.14 -5.53
C ALA A 14 3.07 -5.55 -5.36
N LYS A 15 2.54 -6.51 -6.13
CA LYS A 15 3.06 -7.89 -6.09
C LYS A 15 4.53 -7.91 -6.46
N GLU A 16 5.33 -8.68 -5.73
CA GLU A 16 6.76 -8.83 -6.00
C GLU A 16 7.05 -9.35 -7.43
N GLU A 17 6.21 -10.22 -7.97
CA GLU A 17 6.25 -10.72 -9.36
C GLU A 17 6.36 -9.56 -10.38
N LEU A 18 5.75 -8.40 -10.10
CA LEU A 18 5.80 -7.23 -10.98
C LEU A 18 7.16 -6.53 -10.98
N PHE A 19 7.98 -6.76 -9.95
CA PHE A 19 9.33 -6.20 -9.83
C PHE A 19 10.40 -7.08 -10.50
N GLU A 20 10.06 -8.29 -10.95
CA GLU A 20 10.97 -9.15 -11.71
C GLU A 20 11.11 -8.69 -13.17
N ILE A 21 10.09 -8.02 -13.70
CA ILE A 21 10.10 -7.51 -15.08
C ILE A 21 10.90 -6.19 -15.11
N PRO A 22 12.06 -6.10 -15.80
CA PRO A 22 12.98 -4.96 -15.69
C PRO A 22 12.35 -3.60 -16.04
N VAL A 23 11.48 -3.59 -17.05
CA VAL A 23 10.77 -2.37 -17.50
C VAL A 23 9.72 -1.93 -16.49
N LEU A 24 8.87 -2.86 -16.02
CA LEU A 24 7.85 -2.53 -15.01
C LEU A 24 8.47 -2.17 -13.66
N LYS A 25 9.58 -2.81 -13.28
CA LYS A 25 10.30 -2.53 -12.04
C LYS A 25 10.68 -1.06 -11.91
N GLN A 26 11.19 -0.45 -12.98
CA GLN A 26 11.58 0.96 -12.96
C GLN A 26 10.37 1.87 -12.81
N ALA A 27 9.30 1.62 -13.56
CA ALA A 27 8.06 2.38 -13.47
C ALA A 27 7.43 2.29 -12.07
N ILE A 28 7.24 1.07 -11.56
CA ILE A 28 6.62 0.81 -10.26
C ILE A 28 7.43 1.43 -9.11
N LYS A 29 8.77 1.36 -9.18
CA LYS A 29 9.64 2.05 -8.22
C LYS A 29 9.59 3.56 -8.34
N ALA A 30 9.48 4.11 -9.55
CA ALA A 30 9.34 5.56 -9.75
C ALA A 30 8.03 6.10 -9.16
N PHE A 31 6.95 5.30 -9.21
CA PHE A 31 5.69 5.59 -8.51
C PHE A 31 5.73 5.30 -6.99
N GLY A 32 6.88 4.88 -6.45
CA GLY A 32 7.09 4.57 -5.03
C GLY A 32 6.34 3.35 -4.50
N ALA A 33 5.88 2.47 -5.39
CA ALA A 33 5.29 1.22 -4.96
C ALA A 33 6.36 0.27 -4.43
N TYR A 34 5.99 -0.52 -3.42
CA TYR A 34 6.89 -1.46 -2.74
C TYR A 34 6.38 -2.90 -2.87
N PRO A 35 7.30 -3.88 -2.96
CA PRO A 35 6.95 -5.28 -3.18
C PRO A 35 6.29 -5.90 -1.96
N VAL A 36 5.25 -6.70 -2.19
CA VAL A 36 4.62 -7.56 -1.18
C VAL A 36 4.51 -9.00 -1.69
N LYS A 37 4.95 -9.96 -0.86
CA LYS A 37 4.72 -11.39 -1.05
C LYS A 37 3.38 -11.77 -0.44
N ARG A 38 2.51 -12.45 -1.19
CA ARG A 38 1.29 -13.06 -0.63
C ARG A 38 1.68 -14.22 0.29
N GLY A 39 1.09 -14.28 1.49
CA GLY A 39 1.32 -15.36 2.45
C GLY A 39 2.64 -15.27 3.25
N ALA A 40 3.70 -14.69 2.68
CA ALA A 40 4.99 -14.53 3.33
C ALA A 40 5.21 -13.08 3.79
N GLY A 41 4.76 -12.78 5.00
CA GLY A 41 5.32 -11.68 5.81
C GLY A 41 4.73 -10.29 5.57
N ASP A 42 3.55 -10.05 6.17
CA ASP A 42 3.00 -8.69 6.37
C ASP A 42 4.02 -7.72 6.99
N ARG A 43 4.99 -8.23 7.77
CA ARG A 43 6.01 -7.42 8.46
C ARG A 43 6.91 -6.61 7.52
N ALA A 44 7.35 -7.19 6.40
CA ALA A 44 8.22 -6.47 5.46
C ALA A 44 7.44 -5.36 4.75
N ALA A 45 6.23 -5.67 4.29
CA ALA A 45 5.34 -4.69 3.68
C ALA A 45 4.92 -3.57 4.66
N ILE A 46 4.65 -3.90 5.92
CA ILE A 46 4.39 -2.93 6.99
C ILE A 46 5.60 -2.01 7.20
N ARG A 47 6.81 -2.56 7.22
CA ARG A 47 8.04 -1.76 7.38
C ARG A 47 8.23 -0.81 6.20
N SER A 48 8.05 -1.27 4.96
CA SER A 48 8.13 -0.42 3.77
C SER A 48 7.04 0.66 3.74
N ALA A 49 5.84 0.36 4.20
CA ALA A 49 4.75 1.32 4.35
C ALA A 49 5.11 2.44 5.34
N ILE A 50 5.65 2.07 6.50
CA ILE A 50 6.11 3.01 7.55
C ILE A 50 7.25 3.89 7.00
N GLU A 51 8.22 3.29 6.30
CA GLU A 51 9.33 4.04 5.71
C GLU A 51 8.86 5.03 4.65
N SER A 52 7.86 4.66 3.85
CA SER A 52 7.26 5.55 2.84
C SER A 52 6.56 6.74 3.51
N ILE A 53 5.81 6.50 4.60
CA ILE A 53 5.17 7.54 5.39
C ILE A 53 6.22 8.49 5.98
N ASN A 54 7.32 7.96 6.54
CA ASN A 54 8.40 8.77 7.10
C ASN A 54 9.13 9.61 6.04
N LYS A 55 9.13 9.19 4.77
CA LYS A 55 9.64 9.97 3.63
C LYS A 55 8.68 11.08 3.17
N GLY A 56 7.52 11.23 3.82
CA GLY A 56 6.49 12.22 3.47
C GLY A 56 5.50 11.74 2.41
N TRP A 57 5.52 10.46 2.05
CA TRP A 57 4.60 9.90 1.06
C TRP A 57 3.33 9.41 1.77
N ALA A 58 2.20 9.41 1.06
CA ALA A 58 1.01 8.69 1.52
C ALA A 58 1.15 7.21 1.17
N THR A 59 0.60 6.32 1.99
CA THR A 59 0.56 4.88 1.68
C THR A 59 -0.88 4.43 1.48
N GLY A 60 -1.17 3.85 0.31
CA GLY A 60 -2.46 3.25 -0.01
C GLY A 60 -2.52 1.79 0.41
N ILE A 61 -3.48 1.45 1.26
CA ILE A 61 -3.66 0.09 1.81
C ILE A 61 -5.09 -0.39 1.58
N PHE A 62 -5.23 -1.59 1.03
CA PHE A 62 -6.53 -2.25 0.89
C PHE A 62 -6.77 -3.15 2.10
N LEU A 63 -7.88 -2.92 2.81
CA LEU A 63 -8.15 -3.60 4.09
C LEU A 63 -8.28 -5.12 3.96
N GLU A 64 -8.86 -5.65 2.89
CA GLU A 64 -8.94 -7.11 2.69
C GLU A 64 -7.73 -7.68 1.94
N GLY A 65 -7.04 -6.85 1.15
CA GLY A 65 -5.93 -7.28 0.28
C GLY A 65 -6.37 -8.08 -0.97
N THR A 66 -7.67 -8.32 -1.12
CA THR A 66 -8.33 -8.91 -2.29
C THR A 66 -9.39 -7.96 -2.83
N ARG A 67 -9.76 -8.13 -4.10
CA ARG A 67 -10.88 -7.39 -4.69
C ARG A 67 -12.17 -8.06 -4.24
N THR A 68 -13.14 -7.27 -3.80
CA THR A 68 -14.50 -7.72 -3.53
C THR A 68 -15.39 -7.41 -4.72
N LEU A 69 -16.32 -8.32 -5.03
CA LEU A 69 -17.29 -8.13 -6.11
C LEU A 69 -18.46 -7.24 -5.65
N ASP A 70 -18.82 -7.35 -4.37
CA ASP A 70 -19.99 -6.67 -3.79
C ASP A 70 -19.66 -5.33 -3.13
N GLY A 71 -18.38 -4.91 -3.16
CA GLY A 71 -17.89 -3.68 -2.53
C GLY A 71 -17.92 -3.65 -0.99
N LYS A 72 -18.45 -4.70 -0.34
CA LYS A 72 -18.47 -4.84 1.12
C LYS A 72 -17.10 -5.25 1.65
N ILE A 73 -16.76 -4.77 2.85
CA ILE A 73 -15.56 -5.17 3.60
C ILE A 73 -16.03 -6.11 4.70
N THR A 74 -15.71 -7.40 4.56
CA THR A 74 -16.15 -8.45 5.47
C THR A 74 -15.11 -8.79 6.54
N ASN A 75 -13.83 -8.83 6.17
CA ASN A 75 -12.75 -9.21 7.07
C ASN A 75 -11.53 -8.28 6.92
N PRO A 76 -11.58 -7.06 7.47
CA PRO A 76 -10.49 -6.11 7.36
C PRO A 76 -9.26 -6.60 8.13
N LYS A 77 -8.10 -6.55 7.48
CA LYS A 77 -6.82 -6.86 8.12
C LYS A 77 -6.33 -5.69 8.98
N LEU A 78 -5.73 -6.01 10.12
CA LEU A 78 -5.23 -5.03 11.10
C LEU A 78 -3.98 -4.25 10.64
N GLY A 79 -3.35 -4.64 9.53
CA GLY A 79 -2.09 -4.04 9.07
C GLY A 79 -2.19 -2.53 8.86
N ALA A 80 -3.29 -2.04 8.30
CA ALA A 80 -3.50 -0.61 8.08
C ALA A 80 -3.57 0.19 9.40
N ALA A 81 -4.34 -0.33 10.37
CA ALA A 81 -4.47 0.28 11.69
C ALA A 81 -3.14 0.28 12.46
N MET A 82 -2.37 -0.81 12.36
CA MET A 82 -1.05 -0.91 12.99
C MET A 82 -0.06 0.12 12.40
N ILE A 83 -0.06 0.32 11.08
CA ILE A 83 0.81 1.30 10.42
C ILE A 83 0.46 2.72 10.89
N ALA A 84 -0.82 3.08 10.90
CA ALA A 84 -1.26 4.40 11.35
C ALA A 84 -0.93 4.64 12.83
N SER A 85 -1.18 3.65 13.69
CA SER A 85 -0.83 3.74 15.12
C SER A 85 0.67 3.90 15.35
N LYS A 86 1.53 3.23 14.56
CA LYS A 86 3.00 3.34 14.71
C LYS A 86 3.59 4.62 14.15
N THR A 87 2.95 5.22 13.15
CA THR A 87 3.46 6.43 12.48
C THR A 87 2.82 7.71 12.98
N ASN A 88 1.76 7.62 13.80
CA ASN A 88 0.86 8.73 14.12
C ASN A 88 0.33 9.45 12.86
N ALA A 89 0.29 8.75 11.72
CA ALA A 89 -0.20 9.30 10.47
C ALA A 89 -1.73 9.34 10.47
N PRO A 90 -2.34 10.36 9.83
CA PRO A 90 -3.80 10.43 9.72
C PRO A 90 -4.34 9.26 8.89
N PHE A 91 -5.37 8.60 9.42
CA PHE A 91 -6.08 7.51 8.74
C PHE A 91 -7.20 8.08 7.88
N LEU A 92 -7.08 8.02 6.56
CA LEU A 92 -8.07 8.54 5.61
C LEU A 92 -8.81 7.39 4.91
N PRO A 93 -10.11 7.18 5.19
CA PRO A 93 -10.93 6.22 4.46
C PRO A 93 -11.13 6.66 3.01
N VAL A 94 -10.96 5.73 2.06
CA VAL A 94 -11.16 5.95 0.62
C VAL A 94 -11.93 4.77 0.04
N SER A 95 -12.90 5.07 -0.83
CA SER A 95 -13.64 4.08 -1.63
C SER A 95 -13.37 4.34 -3.11
N VAL A 96 -13.26 3.28 -3.92
CA VAL A 96 -12.95 3.32 -5.36
C VAL A 96 -13.90 2.40 -6.10
#